data_AF-A0A538NKE1-F1
#
_entry.id   AF-A0A538NKE1-F1
#
_cell.length_a   1.000
_cell.length_b   1.000
_cell.length_c   1.000
_cell.angle_alpha   90.00
_cell.angle_beta   90.00
_cell.angle_gamma   90.00
#
_symmetry.space_group_name_H-M   'P 1'
#
loop_
_entity.id
_entity.type
_entity.pdbx_description
1 polymer ?
#
loop_
_entity_poly.entity_id
_entity_poly.type
_entity_poly.pdbx_seq_one_letter_code
_entity_poly.pdbx_strand_id
1 'polypeptide(L)'
;MHPELRSQFNADFTQEKYMALLGCVNETEKWPADFRISETPIFLTREFCDEVVGAANEIVAKTRSPEFARHAAGAIPSGLEVPHETTHPNFLVVDFGICTEGGRLTPRLIELQAFPSLFGFQLLLLGCMRKAYPAIPRHWTSSFGGIQDD
;
A
#
# COMPACT_ATOMS: atom_id res chain seq x y z
N MET A 1 -8.48 3.26 12.67
CA MET A 1 -8.91 1.91 12.20
C MET A 1 -10.29 1.60 12.76
N HIS A 2 -11.07 0.80 12.04
CA HIS A 2 -12.39 0.30 12.44
C HIS A 2 -12.28 -1.10 13.08
N PRO A 3 -12.10 -1.21 14.41
CA PRO A 3 -12.00 -2.50 15.09
C PRO A 3 -13.25 -3.37 14.93
N GLU A 4 -14.43 -2.77 14.87
CA GLU A 4 -15.72 -3.44 14.72
C GLU A 4 -15.83 -4.20 13.39
N LEU A 5 -15.35 -3.61 12.29
CA LEU A 5 -15.33 -4.26 10.97
C LEU A 5 -14.35 -5.43 10.98
N ARG A 6 -13.19 -5.28 11.63
CA ARG A 6 -12.23 -6.37 11.79
C ARG A 6 -12.80 -7.50 12.64
N SER A 7 -13.46 -7.20 13.74
CA SER A 7 -14.12 -8.19 14.59
C SER A 7 -15.21 -8.95 13.83
N GLN A 8 -16.03 -8.24 13.04
CA GLN A 8 -17.05 -8.85 12.20
C GLN A 8 -16.43 -9.78 11.14
N PHE A 9 -15.39 -9.31 10.45
CA PHE A 9 -14.67 -10.12 9.47
C PHE A 9 -14.08 -11.40 10.11
N ASN A 10 -13.41 -11.25 11.26
CA ASN A 10 -12.79 -12.37 11.96
C ASN A 10 -13.82 -13.36 12.49
N ALA A 11 -15.02 -12.91 12.87
CA ALA A 11 -16.10 -13.80 13.30
C ALA A 11 -16.67 -14.64 12.14
N ASP A 12 -16.59 -14.13 10.91
CA ASP A 12 -17.02 -14.82 9.68
C ASP A 12 -15.88 -15.64 9.03
N PHE A 13 -14.66 -15.56 9.58
CA PHE A 13 -13.50 -16.28 9.05
C PHE A 13 -13.66 -17.80 9.17
N THR A 14 -13.28 -18.52 8.12
CA THR A 14 -13.10 -19.98 8.15
C THR A 14 -11.85 -20.37 7.37
N GLN A 15 -11.28 -21.54 7.68
CA GLN A 15 -10.12 -22.06 6.96
C GLN A 15 -10.44 -22.26 5.48
N GLU A 16 -11.66 -22.67 5.14
CA GLU A 16 -12.11 -22.89 3.77
C GLU A 16 -12.11 -21.59 2.96
N LYS A 17 -12.55 -20.47 3.56
CA LYS A 17 -12.50 -19.15 2.90
C LYS A 17 -11.06 -18.70 2.67
N TYR A 18 -10.16 -18.96 3.61
CA TYR A 18 -8.75 -18.66 3.42
C TYR A 18 -8.12 -19.51 2.32
N MET A 19 -8.42 -20.81 2.27
CA MET A 19 -7.96 -21.68 1.18
C MET A 19 -8.52 -21.22 -0.18
N ALA A 20 -9.76 -20.72 -0.23
CA ALA A 20 -10.34 -20.13 -1.43
C ALA A 20 -9.61 -18.84 -1.86
N LEU A 21 -9.20 -17.98 -0.90
CA LEU A 21 -8.36 -16.81 -1.18
C LEU A 21 -7.02 -17.23 -1.78
N LEU A 22 -6.32 -18.18 -1.16
CA LEU A 22 -5.04 -18.68 -1.65
C LEU A 22 -5.18 -19.33 -3.04
N GLY A 23 -6.24 -20.10 -3.26
CA GLY A 23 -6.56 -20.68 -4.56
C GLY A 23 -6.74 -19.61 -5.63
N CYS A 24 -7.59 -18.60 -5.36
CA CYS A 24 -7.83 -17.50 -6.29
C CYS A 24 -6.54 -16.75 -6.69
N VAL A 25 -5.64 -16.52 -5.73
CA VAL A 25 -4.37 -15.84 -6.00
C VAL A 25 -3.41 -16.74 -6.79
N ASN A 26 -3.37 -18.04 -6.50
CA ASN A 26 -2.47 -18.98 -7.16
C ASN A 26 -2.95 -19.43 -8.55
N GLU A 27 -4.21 -19.18 -8.90
CA GLU A 27 -4.77 -19.47 -10.22
C GLU A 27 -4.39 -18.44 -11.29
N THR A 28 -3.90 -17.25 -10.91
CA THR A 28 -3.61 -16.18 -11.87
C THR A 28 -2.29 -16.35 -12.60
N GLU A 29 -1.33 -17.05 -11.99
CA GLU A 29 0.03 -17.21 -12.51
C GLU A 29 0.42 -18.68 -12.61
N LYS A 30 1.47 -18.96 -13.38
CA LYS A 30 1.96 -20.33 -13.59
C LYS A 30 2.44 -21.00 -12.29
N TRP A 31 2.91 -20.20 -11.34
CA TRP A 31 3.48 -20.65 -10.07
C TRP A 31 2.73 -20.02 -8.91
N PRO A 32 2.56 -20.74 -7.79
CA PRO A 32 1.94 -20.17 -6.61
C PRO A 32 2.76 -19.00 -6.05
N ALA A 33 2.11 -18.14 -5.28
CA ALA A 33 2.78 -17.08 -4.55
C ALA A 33 3.77 -17.68 -3.53
N ASP A 34 5.03 -17.27 -3.62
CA ASP A 34 6.11 -17.69 -2.70
C ASP A 34 6.12 -16.89 -1.38
N PHE A 35 5.07 -16.13 -1.11
CA PHE A 35 4.93 -15.30 0.09
C PHE A 35 3.57 -15.52 0.76
N ARG A 36 3.50 -15.18 2.05
CA ARG A 36 2.29 -15.36 2.85
C ARG A 36 1.28 -14.26 2.56
N ILE A 37 0.01 -14.65 2.48
CA ILE A 37 -1.12 -13.74 2.31
C ILE A 37 -1.84 -13.64 3.64
N SER A 38 -2.09 -12.41 4.12
CA SER A 38 -2.80 -12.20 5.38
C SER A 38 -4.22 -12.76 5.30
N GLU A 39 -4.63 -13.48 6.34
CA GLU A 39 -5.99 -14.03 6.46
C GLU A 39 -7.05 -12.94 6.65
N THR A 40 -6.64 -11.77 7.18
CA THR A 40 -7.53 -10.67 7.57
C THR A 40 -7.03 -9.32 7.04
N PRO A 41 -7.90 -8.48 6.47
CA PRO A 41 -7.54 -7.13 6.07
C PRO A 41 -7.51 -6.18 7.29
N ILE A 42 -6.91 -5.01 7.08
CA ILE A 42 -7.06 -3.87 8.01
C ILE A 42 -8.10 -2.90 7.45
N PHE A 43 -8.92 -2.34 8.33
CA PHE A 43 -9.93 -1.36 7.98
C PHE A 43 -9.49 0.00 8.51
N LEU A 44 -8.93 0.83 7.64
CA LEU A 44 -8.46 2.17 8.00
C LEU A 44 -9.64 3.13 8.09
N THR A 45 -9.58 4.05 9.05
CA THR A 45 -10.56 5.14 9.19
C THR A 45 -10.24 6.25 8.19
N ARG A 46 -11.25 7.00 7.76
CA ARG A 46 -11.05 8.12 6.82
C ARG A 46 -10.03 9.13 7.35
N GLU A 47 -10.12 9.47 8.64
CA GLU A 47 -9.22 10.43 9.28
C GLU A 47 -7.75 9.98 9.20
N PHE A 48 -7.50 8.68 9.39
CA PHE A 48 -6.13 8.14 9.30
C PHE A 48 -5.65 8.07 7.85
N CYS A 49 -6.53 7.70 6.92
CA CYS A 49 -6.22 7.74 5.49
C CYS A 49 -5.84 9.15 5.03
N ASP A 50 -6.59 10.18 5.45
CA ASP A 50 -6.32 11.57 5.09
C ASP A 50 -4.98 12.04 5.65
N GLU A 51 -4.61 11.63 6.87
CA GLU A 51 -3.30 11.92 7.47
C GLU A 51 -2.15 11.24 6.70
N VAL A 52 -2.30 9.97 6.31
CA VAL A 52 -1.31 9.24 5.50
C VAL A 52 -1.13 9.90 4.12
N VAL A 53 -2.24 10.21 3.44
CA VAL A 53 -2.20 10.85 2.11
C VAL A 53 -1.61 12.26 2.20
N GLY A 54 -1.96 13.02 3.22
CA GLY A 54 -1.37 14.33 3.50
C GLY A 54 0.16 14.25 3.68
N ALA A 55 0.62 13.37 4.55
CA ALA A 55 2.04 13.14 4.79
C ALA A 55 2.78 12.68 3.52
N ALA A 56 2.19 11.77 2.74
CA ALA A 56 2.75 11.31 1.47
C ALA A 56 2.91 12.47 0.48
N ASN A 57 1.87 13.28 0.31
CA ASN A 57 1.88 14.43 -0.60
C ASN A 57 2.91 15.49 -0.20
N GLU A 58 3.07 15.77 1.11
CA GLU A 58 4.11 16.66 1.60
C GLU A 58 5.52 16.15 1.29
N ILE A 59 5.76 14.85 1.47
CA ILE A 59 7.04 14.22 1.13
C ILE A 59 7.31 14.32 -0.37
N VAL A 60 6.33 13.95 -1.20
CA VAL A 60 6.43 14.04 -2.67
C VAL A 60 6.74 15.48 -3.11
N ALA A 61 6.11 16.47 -2.49
CA ALA A 61 6.38 17.88 -2.81
C ALA A 61 7.83 18.27 -2.47
N LYS A 62 8.35 17.82 -1.32
CA LYS A 62 9.73 18.09 -0.89
C LYS A 62 10.77 17.45 -1.80
N THR A 63 10.57 16.18 -2.19
CA THR A 63 11.51 15.45 -3.05
C THR A 63 11.56 15.97 -4.48
N ARG A 64 10.55 16.75 -4.90
CA ARG A 64 10.49 17.38 -6.24
C ARG A 64 10.99 18.84 -6.27
N SER A 65 11.54 19.33 -5.16
CA SER A 65 12.07 20.69 -5.10
C SER A 65 13.48 20.79 -5.73
N PRO A 66 13.84 21.93 -6.35
CA PRO A 66 15.21 22.16 -6.84
C PRO A 66 16.27 22.12 -5.72
N GLU A 67 15.89 22.47 -4.50
CA GLU A 67 16.77 22.39 -3.33
C GLU A 67 17.11 20.94 -2.99
N PHE A 68 16.09 20.07 -2.93
CA PHE A 68 16.28 18.64 -2.73
C PHE A 68 17.17 18.04 -3.82
N ALA A 69 16.91 18.34 -5.09
CA ALA A 69 17.71 17.84 -6.21
C ALA A 69 19.20 18.21 -6.09
N ARG A 70 19.50 19.47 -5.74
CA ARG A 70 20.89 19.90 -5.50
C ARG A 70 21.54 19.18 -4.33
N HIS A 71 20.78 18.94 -3.25
CA HIS A 71 21.29 18.22 -2.08
C HIS A 71 21.54 16.74 -2.39
N ALA A 72 20.59 16.08 -3.05
CA ALA A 72 20.64 14.67 -3.40
C ALA A 72 21.75 14.33 -4.41
N ALA A 73 22.08 15.26 -5.32
CA ALA A 73 23.16 15.06 -6.29
C ALA A 73 24.51 14.72 -5.64
N GLY A 74 24.79 15.26 -4.45
CA GLY A 74 26.01 14.95 -3.70
C GLY A 74 26.03 13.55 -3.06
N ALA A 75 24.90 12.86 -3.01
CA ALA A 75 24.80 11.50 -2.47
C ALA A 75 25.15 10.42 -3.51
N ILE A 76 25.20 10.77 -4.80
CA ILE A 76 25.54 9.85 -5.88
C ILE A 76 27.07 9.78 -5.99
N PRO A 77 27.69 8.60 -5.84
CA PRO A 77 29.13 8.46 -6.01
C PRO A 77 29.56 8.85 -7.43
N SER A 78 30.73 9.48 -7.55
CA SER A 78 31.27 9.88 -8.85
C SER A 78 31.41 8.67 -9.79
N GLY A 79 30.92 8.81 -11.01
CA GLY A 79 30.90 7.76 -12.04
C GLY A 79 29.68 6.85 -11.98
N LEU A 80 28.77 7.03 -11.02
CA LEU A 80 27.50 6.31 -10.92
C LEU A 80 26.28 7.18 -11.25
N GLU A 81 26.49 8.37 -11.80
CA GLU A 81 25.43 9.25 -12.25
C GLU A 81 24.66 8.61 -13.42
N VAL A 82 23.34 8.74 -13.40
CA VAL A 82 22.48 8.26 -14.50
C VAL A 82 22.48 9.31 -15.62
N PRO A 83 22.96 8.99 -16.83
CA PRO A 83 22.92 9.94 -17.94
C PRO A 83 21.48 10.30 -18.31
N HIS A 84 21.21 11.57 -18.57
CA HIS A 84 19.89 12.07 -18.99
C HIS A 84 18.75 11.77 -17.98
N GLU A 85 19.04 11.83 -16.69
CA GLU A 85 18.02 11.71 -15.63
C GLU A 85 16.87 12.70 -15.85
N THR A 86 15.63 12.23 -15.66
CA THR A 86 14.43 13.04 -15.75
C THR A 86 14.34 14.01 -14.57
N THR A 87 13.68 15.16 -14.76
CA THR A 87 13.54 16.18 -13.70
C THR A 87 12.63 15.76 -12.54
N HIS A 88 11.91 14.64 -12.68
CA HIS A 88 11.05 14.06 -11.66
C HIS A 88 11.10 12.53 -11.73
N PRO A 89 10.80 11.83 -10.62
CA PRO A 89 10.66 10.39 -10.64
C PRO A 89 9.46 9.96 -11.50
N ASN A 90 9.57 8.80 -12.15
CA ASN A 90 8.44 8.18 -12.86
C ASN A 90 7.45 7.51 -11.88
N PHE A 91 7.97 6.98 -10.78
CA PHE A 91 7.21 6.38 -9.70
C PHE A 91 7.80 6.81 -8.36
N LEU A 92 6.94 7.00 -7.37
CA LEU A 92 7.35 7.25 -6.00
C LEU A 92 6.40 6.50 -5.06
N VAL A 93 6.97 5.69 -4.19
CA VAL A 93 6.29 4.96 -3.13
C VAL A 93 6.79 5.50 -1.80
N VAL A 94 5.86 5.72 -0.88
CA VAL A 94 6.13 6.21 0.47
C VAL A 94 5.59 5.19 1.45
N ASP A 95 6.50 4.50 2.13
CA ASP A 95 6.13 3.46 3.07
C ASP A 95 5.98 4.04 4.47
N PHE A 96 4.83 3.78 5.09
CA PHE A 96 4.52 4.22 6.44
C PHE A 96 4.33 3.05 7.39
N GLY A 97 4.95 3.14 8.56
CA GLY A 97 4.57 2.39 9.73
C GLY A 97 3.34 3.02 10.38
N ILE A 98 2.40 2.19 10.81
CA ILE A 98 1.27 2.62 11.65
C ILE A 98 1.73 2.55 13.11
N CYS A 99 2.05 3.69 13.70
CA CYS A 99 2.54 3.81 15.07
C CYS A 99 1.43 4.32 16.02
N THR A 100 1.68 4.29 17.32
CA THR A 100 0.80 4.88 18.34
C THR A 100 1.55 5.95 19.11
N GLU A 101 0.98 7.15 19.19
CA GLU A 101 1.52 8.28 19.97
C GLU A 101 0.39 8.95 20.73
N GLY A 102 0.56 9.10 22.05
CA GLY A 102 -0.49 9.67 22.90
C GLY A 102 -1.83 8.90 22.84
N GLY A 103 -1.81 7.61 22.51
CA GLY A 103 -3.00 6.78 22.34
C GLY A 103 -3.69 6.92 20.97
N ARG A 104 -3.14 7.71 20.04
CA ARG A 104 -3.66 7.90 18.67
C ARG A 104 -2.78 7.20 17.65
N LEU A 105 -3.39 6.59 16.63
CA LEU A 105 -2.63 6.07 15.48
C LEU A 105 -2.01 7.24 14.71
N THR A 106 -0.74 7.10 14.34
CA THR A 106 0.00 8.10 13.55
C THR A 106 0.88 7.41 12.51
N PRO A 107 0.94 7.90 11.26
CA PRO A 107 1.87 7.36 10.28
C PRO A 107 3.30 7.83 10.55
N ARG A 108 4.27 6.94 10.39
CA ARG A 108 5.70 7.26 10.48
C ARG A 108 6.42 6.75 9.25
N LEU A 109 7.18 7.62 8.59
CA LEU A 109 7.95 7.29 7.40
C LEU A 109 8.94 6.17 7.71
N ILE A 110 8.92 5.13 6.89
CA ILE A 110 9.88 4.01 6.93
C ILE A 110 10.86 4.16 5.77
N GLU A 111 10.36 4.27 4.54
CA GLU A 111 11.19 4.26 3.33
C GLU A 111 10.55 5.07 2.20
N LEU A 112 11.39 5.57 1.29
CA LEU A 112 11.01 6.12 -0.01
C LEU A 112 11.59 5.22 -1.11
N GLN A 113 10.75 4.78 -2.04
CA GLN A 113 11.17 3.91 -3.14
C GLN A 113 10.72 4.50 -4.48
N ALA A 114 11.47 4.23 -5.55
CA ALA A 114 11.17 4.74 -6.89
C ALA A 114 10.93 3.63 -7.92
N PHE A 115 10.58 2.42 -7.47
CA PHE A 115 10.28 1.27 -8.33
C PHE A 115 8.80 0.84 -8.23
N PRO A 116 8.14 0.54 -9.37
CA PRO A 116 6.72 0.23 -9.38
C PRO A 116 6.43 -1.26 -9.09
N SER A 117 6.61 -1.71 -7.86
CA SER A 117 6.26 -3.09 -7.47
C SER A 117 4.90 -3.20 -6.77
N LEU A 118 4.28 -4.37 -6.84
CA LEU A 118 3.07 -4.78 -6.10
C LEU A 118 1.75 -4.08 -6.42
N PHE A 119 1.71 -2.97 -7.16
CA PHE A 119 0.47 -2.26 -7.51
C PHE A 119 -0.60 -3.17 -8.15
N GLY A 120 -0.22 -3.97 -9.16
CA GLY A 120 -1.14 -4.93 -9.79
C GLY A 120 -1.58 -6.04 -8.84
N PHE A 121 -0.66 -6.51 -7.99
CA PHE A 121 -0.95 -7.53 -6.98
C PHE A 121 -1.94 -7.03 -5.93
N GLN A 122 -1.88 -5.76 -5.51
CA GLN A 122 -2.83 -5.17 -4.56
C GLN A 122 -4.27 -5.19 -5.09
N LEU A 123 -4.46 -4.87 -6.37
CA LEU A 123 -5.79 -4.94 -7.01
C LEU A 123 -6.28 -6.38 -7.15
N LEU A 124 -5.40 -7.28 -7.61
CA LEU A 124 -5.70 -8.71 -7.70
C LEU A 124 -6.13 -9.27 -6.34
N LEU A 125 -5.35 -8.99 -5.29
CA LEU A 125 -5.61 -9.48 -3.95
C LEU A 125 -6.95 -8.98 -3.42
N LEU A 126 -7.29 -7.69 -3.61
CA LEU A 126 -8.61 -7.16 -3.24
C LEU A 126 -9.74 -7.92 -3.94
N GLY A 127 -9.60 -8.18 -5.24
CA GLY A 127 -10.56 -8.97 -6.02
C GLY A 127 -10.74 -10.38 -5.47
N CYS A 128 -9.65 -11.08 -5.16
CA CYS A 128 -9.69 -12.41 -4.56
C CYS A 128 -10.26 -12.41 -3.13
N MET A 129 -9.93 -11.41 -2.31
CA MET A 129 -10.49 -11.28 -0.96
C MET A 129 -12.00 -11.08 -1.01
N ARG A 130 -12.53 -10.25 -1.92
CA ARG A 130 -13.99 -10.07 -2.06
C ARG A 130 -14.72 -11.33 -2.54
N LYS A 131 -14.08 -12.15 -3.36
CA LYS A 131 -14.62 -13.46 -3.78
C LYS A 131 -14.69 -14.44 -2.60
N ALA A 132 -13.64 -14.50 -1.78
CA ALA A 132 -13.54 -15.40 -0.64
C ALA A 132 -14.38 -14.93 0.57
N TYR A 133 -14.51 -13.62 0.77
CA TYR A 133 -15.12 -12.99 1.93
C TYR A 133 -16.19 -11.97 1.53
N PRO A 134 -17.46 -12.39 1.38
CA PRO A 134 -18.57 -11.50 1.05
C PRO A 134 -18.83 -10.39 2.09
N ALA A 135 -18.27 -10.53 3.31
CA ALA A 135 -18.37 -9.55 4.37
C ALA A 135 -17.61 -8.23 4.07
N ILE A 136 -16.67 -8.22 3.12
CA ILE A 136 -15.98 -6.99 2.69
C ILE A 136 -16.97 -6.15 1.85
N PRO A 137 -17.36 -4.94 2.30
CA PRO A 137 -18.34 -4.17 1.56
C PRO A 137 -17.76 -3.66 0.22
N ARG A 138 -18.58 -3.67 -0.83
CA ARG A 138 -18.15 -3.29 -2.20
C ARG A 138 -17.55 -1.89 -2.34
N HIS A 139 -17.94 -0.96 -1.46
CA HIS A 139 -17.44 0.42 -1.49
C HIS A 139 -16.10 0.60 -0.75
N TRP A 140 -15.54 -0.47 -0.17
CA TRP A 140 -14.20 -0.45 0.45
C TRP A 140 -13.13 -0.81 -0.58
N THR A 141 -12.28 0.14 -0.90
CA THR A 141 -11.16 -0.04 -1.84
C THR A 141 -9.82 -0.10 -1.10
N SER A 142 -8.82 -0.74 -1.71
CA SER A 142 -7.42 -0.70 -1.27
C SER A 142 -6.67 0.54 -1.79
N SER A 143 -7.33 1.39 -2.58
CA SER A 143 -6.72 2.55 -3.23
C SER A 143 -7.16 3.87 -2.62
N PHE A 144 -6.30 4.89 -2.73
CA PHE A 144 -6.62 6.27 -2.37
C PHE A 144 -7.04 7.07 -3.61
N GLY A 145 -7.55 8.29 -3.40
CA GLY A 145 -7.79 9.25 -4.49
C GLY A 145 -8.99 8.94 -5.39
N GLY A 146 -9.91 8.08 -4.94
CA GLY A 146 -11.13 7.76 -5.67
C GLY A 146 -10.96 6.72 -6.78
N ILE A 147 -9.79 6.05 -6.86
CA ILE A 147 -9.61 4.88 -7.72
C ILE A 147 -10.55 3.78 -7.22
N GLN A 148 -11.49 3.41 -8.08
CA GLN A 148 -12.42 2.31 -7.88
C GLN A 148 -11.93 1.09 -8.67
N ASP A 149 -12.44 -0.09 -8.33
CA ASP A 149 -12.03 -1.38 -8.87
C ASP A 149 -13.05 -2.04 -9.82
N ASP A 150 -13.79 -1.20 -10.55
CA ASP A 150 -14.82 -1.51 -11.56
C ASP A 150 -14.37 -1.37 -13.03
#